data_AF-A0A5N5E2E7-F1
#
_entry.id   AF-A0A5N5E2E7-F1
#
_cell.length_a   1.000
_cell.length_b   1.000
_cell.length_c   1.000
_cell.angle_alpha   90.00
_cell.angle_beta   90.00
_cell.angle_gamma   90.00
#
_symmetry.space_group_name_H-M   'P 1'
#
loop_
_entity.id
_entity.type
_entity.pdbx_description
1 polymer ?
#
loop_
_entity_poly.entity_id
_entity_poly.type
_entity_poly.pdbx_seq_one_letter_code
_entity_poly.pdbx_strand_id
1 'polypeptide(L)'
;MVGRRVVIVTSSLFAVAALLAGCASGTNGHAVSIYHDPFRVAGLDATAGPSGLRPGAPNADRAITGTDGGDIDALAANAITDIETYWAAEYPALFDKPFEPVDELISWDPTESNGPDFCEETTEELINAGYCSIDHTIGWDRELLLPEVR
;
A
#
# COMPACT_ATOMS: atom_id res chain seq x y z
N MET A 1 -35.59 -35.57 59.60
CA MET A 1 -35.60 -34.19 59.04
C MET A 1 -34.26 -33.75 58.44
N VAL A 2 -33.11 -34.20 58.97
CA VAL A 2 -31.76 -33.85 58.46
C VAL A 2 -31.50 -34.34 57.03
N GLY A 3 -31.86 -35.60 56.70
CA GLY A 3 -31.63 -36.15 55.35
C GLY A 3 -32.35 -35.40 54.22
N ARG A 4 -33.56 -34.89 54.46
CA ARG A 4 -34.33 -34.14 53.45
C ARG A 4 -33.74 -32.74 53.19
N ARG A 5 -33.15 -32.11 54.21
CA ARG A 5 -32.45 -30.82 54.06
C ARG A 5 -31.13 -30.99 53.31
N VAL A 6 -30.39 -32.06 53.59
CA VAL A 6 -29.13 -32.38 52.88
C VAL A 6 -29.40 -32.61 51.39
N VAL A 7 -30.44 -33.37 51.03
CA VAL A 7 -30.79 -33.64 49.61
C VAL A 7 -31.21 -32.36 48.87
N ILE A 8 -31.99 -31.46 49.49
CA ILE A 8 -32.42 -30.21 48.83
C ILE A 8 -31.22 -29.27 48.61
N VAL A 9 -30.31 -29.18 49.58
CA VAL A 9 -29.11 -28.33 49.48
C VAL A 9 -28.18 -28.87 48.39
N THR A 10 -27.94 -30.19 48.33
CA THR A 10 -27.08 -30.78 47.29
C THR A 10 -27.67 -30.63 45.89
N SER A 11 -28.98 -30.86 45.72
CA SER A 11 -29.64 -30.66 44.42
C SER A 11 -29.61 -29.22 43.95
N SER A 12 -29.82 -28.26 44.86
CA SER A 12 -29.73 -26.83 44.54
C SER A 12 -28.31 -26.44 44.13
N LEU A 13 -27.29 -26.96 44.83
CA LEU A 13 -25.89 -26.70 44.51
C LEU A 13 -25.49 -27.26 43.14
N PHE A 14 -25.95 -28.47 42.81
CA PHE A 14 -25.75 -29.08 41.50
C PHE A 14 -26.43 -28.30 40.38
N ALA A 15 -27.68 -27.85 40.60
CA ALA A 15 -28.40 -27.04 39.62
C ALA A 15 -27.70 -25.70 39.34
N VAL A 16 -27.21 -25.03 40.39
CA VAL A 16 -26.44 -23.77 40.26
C VAL A 16 -25.12 -24.01 39.52
N ALA A 17 -24.39 -25.08 39.84
CA ALA A 17 -23.14 -25.41 39.14
C ALA A 17 -23.36 -25.71 37.65
N ALA A 18 -24.45 -26.42 37.30
CA ALA A 18 -24.80 -26.70 35.92
C ALA A 18 -25.19 -25.43 35.13
N LEU A 19 -25.94 -24.51 35.75
CA LEU A 19 -26.31 -23.23 35.13
C LEU A 19 -25.09 -22.32 34.89
N LEU A 20 -24.12 -22.31 35.81
CA LEU A 20 -22.89 -21.51 35.67
C LEU A 20 -21.98 -22.03 34.55
N ALA A 21 -21.92 -23.35 34.33
CA ALA A 21 -21.12 -23.93 33.25
C ALA A 21 -21.68 -23.65 31.84
N GLY A 22 -22.99 -23.44 31.72
CA GLY A 22 -23.65 -23.15 30.43
C GLY A 22 -23.44 -21.75 29.88
N CYS A 23 -23.03 -20.79 30.71
CA CYS A 23 -22.80 -19.40 30.28
C CYS A 23 -21.38 -19.13 29.75
N ALA A 24 -20.45 -20.08 29.91
CA ALA A 24 -19.08 -19.95 29.43
C ALA A 24 -18.94 -20.55 28.02
N SER A 25 -19.39 -19.81 27.01
CA SER A 25 -19.06 -20.14 25.62
C SER A 25 -17.67 -19.60 25.31
N GLY A 26 -16.70 -20.50 25.11
CA GLY A 26 -15.41 -20.11 24.55
C GLY A 26 -15.61 -19.63 23.12
N THR A 27 -15.23 -18.39 22.82
CA THR A 27 -15.17 -17.93 21.44
C THR A 27 -13.98 -18.59 20.76
N ASN A 28 -14.25 -19.58 19.90
CA ASN A 28 -13.22 -20.12 19.02
C ASN A 28 -12.82 -19.02 18.04
N GLY A 29 -11.57 -18.57 18.12
CA GLY A 29 -10.98 -17.62 17.20
C GLY A 29 -9.51 -17.94 17.03
N HIS A 30 -8.99 -17.73 15.82
CA HIS A 30 -7.56 -17.74 15.56
C HIS A 30 -7.07 -16.30 15.66
N ALA A 31 -6.06 -16.05 16.50
CA ALA A 31 -5.40 -14.76 16.53
C ALA A 31 -4.71 -14.54 15.18
N VAL A 32 -5.19 -13.56 14.42
CA VAL A 32 -4.63 -13.14 13.13
C VAL A 32 -4.28 -11.66 13.21
N SER A 33 -3.19 -11.28 12.55
CA SER A 33 -2.81 -9.87 12.38
C SER A 33 -3.83 -9.16 11.48
N ILE A 34 -3.97 -7.84 11.63
CA ILE A 34 -4.72 -7.02 10.66
C ILE A 34 -4.12 -7.10 9.24
N TYR A 35 -2.86 -7.54 9.13
CA TYR A 35 -2.13 -7.75 7.88
C TYR A 35 -2.13 -9.21 7.41
N HIS A 36 -2.88 -10.11 8.07
CA HIS A 36 -2.87 -11.53 7.74
C HIS A 36 -3.50 -11.83 6.38
N ASP A 37 -4.49 -11.04 5.97
CA ASP A 37 -5.15 -11.18 4.68
C ASP A 37 -4.79 -9.98 3.78
N PRO A 38 -3.90 -10.16 2.78
CA PRO A 38 -3.51 -9.06 1.89
C PRO A 38 -4.67 -8.60 0.99
N PHE A 39 -5.74 -9.38 0.88
CA PHE A 39 -6.94 -9.02 0.14
C PHE A 39 -7.99 -8.35 1.04
N ARG A 40 -7.60 -7.91 2.23
CA ARG A 40 -8.46 -7.12 3.12
C ARG A 40 -7.75 -5.90 3.68
N VAL A 41 -8.38 -4.74 3.54
CA VAL A 41 -7.91 -3.47 4.10
C VAL A 41 -8.97 -2.94 5.07
N ALA A 42 -8.60 -2.76 6.35
CA ALA A 42 -9.51 -2.34 7.41
C ALA A 42 -10.79 -3.21 7.53
N GLY A 43 -10.68 -4.51 7.21
CA GLY A 43 -11.81 -5.46 7.26
C GLY A 43 -12.75 -5.41 6.05
N LEU A 44 -12.47 -4.55 5.06
CA LEU A 44 -13.13 -4.52 3.76
C LEU A 44 -12.34 -5.36 2.76
N ASP A 45 -13.04 -6.03 1.85
CA ASP A 45 -12.40 -6.77 0.77
C ASP A 45 -11.70 -5.78 -0.19
N ALA A 46 -10.47 -6.11 -0.58
CA ALA A 46 -9.74 -5.38 -1.60
C ALA A 46 -10.40 -5.64 -2.95
N THR A 47 -11.14 -4.66 -3.44
CA THR A 47 -11.78 -4.71 -4.75
C THR A 47 -10.90 -4.03 -5.80
N ALA A 48 -10.76 -4.63 -6.97
CA ALA A 48 -10.18 -3.94 -8.12
C ALA A 48 -11.16 -2.86 -8.60
N GLY A 49 -10.72 -1.60 -8.60
CA GLY A 49 -11.36 -0.51 -9.31
C GLY A 49 -10.66 -0.24 -10.65
N PRO A 50 -11.19 0.68 -11.48
CA PRO A 50 -10.43 1.19 -12.61
C PRO A 50 -9.07 1.72 -12.13
N SER A 51 -7.98 1.19 -12.69
CA SER A 51 -6.61 1.67 -12.45
C SER A 51 -6.11 2.45 -13.67
N GLY A 52 -5.06 3.24 -13.48
CA GLY A 52 -4.44 4.07 -14.51
C GLY A 52 -5.02 5.48 -14.62
N LEU A 53 -4.84 6.10 -15.78
CA LEU A 53 -5.17 7.51 -16.00
C LEU A 53 -6.67 7.78 -15.85
N ARG A 54 -7.00 8.85 -15.12
CA ARG A 54 -8.37 9.33 -15.03
C ARG A 54 -8.84 9.82 -16.42
N PRO A 55 -10.06 9.47 -16.86
CA PRO A 55 -10.59 9.96 -18.13
C PRO A 55 -10.57 11.50 -18.21
N GLY A 56 -9.94 12.05 -19.24
CA GLY A 56 -9.83 13.49 -19.46
C GLY A 56 -8.83 14.21 -18.56
N ALA A 57 -7.97 13.48 -17.82
CA ALA A 57 -6.83 14.09 -17.15
C ALA A 57 -5.91 14.75 -18.18
N PRO A 58 -5.45 15.99 -17.94
CA PRO A 58 -4.40 16.57 -18.75
C PRO A 58 -3.12 15.76 -18.58
N ASN A 59 -2.28 15.71 -19.62
CA ASN A 59 -0.94 15.16 -19.47
C ASN A 59 -0.10 16.06 -18.56
N ALA A 60 0.75 15.43 -17.76
CA ALA A 60 1.78 16.08 -16.97
C ALA A 60 2.68 16.95 -17.86
N ASP A 61 2.98 18.16 -17.38
CA ASP A 61 3.97 19.06 -17.97
C ASP A 61 5.31 18.91 -17.22
N ARG A 62 5.91 17.71 -17.34
CA ARG A 62 7.20 17.38 -16.74
C ARG A 62 8.15 16.92 -17.83
N ALA A 63 9.36 17.48 -17.84
CA ALA A 63 10.45 16.94 -18.64
C ALA A 63 10.92 15.62 -18.03
N ILE A 64 11.24 14.66 -18.89
CA ILE A 64 11.75 13.33 -18.52
C ILE A 64 13.05 13.13 -19.27
N THR A 65 14.14 12.92 -18.55
CA THR A 65 15.44 12.62 -19.14
C THR A 65 15.48 11.17 -19.58
N GLY A 66 16.03 10.91 -20.78
CA GLY A 66 16.12 9.56 -21.33
C GLY A 66 14.82 9.00 -21.91
N THR A 67 13.75 9.80 -21.96
CA THR A 67 12.45 9.39 -22.52
C THR A 67 12.49 9.09 -24.02
N ASP A 68 11.64 8.16 -24.45
CA ASP A 68 11.30 7.91 -25.85
C ASP A 68 9.98 8.57 -26.30
N GLY A 69 9.30 9.27 -25.38
CA GLY A 69 7.99 9.88 -25.59
C GLY A 69 6.82 8.90 -25.59
N GLY A 70 7.02 7.66 -25.11
CA GLY A 70 6.04 6.59 -25.06
C GLY A 70 4.93 6.76 -24.02
N ASP A 71 3.98 5.84 -24.05
CA ASP A 71 2.81 5.82 -23.15
C ASP A 71 3.19 5.51 -21.69
N ILE A 72 4.23 4.70 -21.49
CA ILE A 72 4.78 4.37 -20.16
C ILE A 72 5.35 5.61 -19.46
N ASP A 73 6.17 6.39 -20.16
CA ASP A 73 6.74 7.63 -19.62
C ASP A 73 5.65 8.67 -19.34
N ALA A 74 4.65 8.79 -20.23
CA ALA A 74 3.50 9.63 -19.99
C ALA A 74 2.69 9.17 -18.76
N LEU A 75 2.49 7.87 -18.58
CA LEU A 75 1.81 7.31 -17.42
C LEU A 75 2.57 7.61 -16.12
N ALA A 76 3.88 7.38 -16.10
CA ALA A 76 4.73 7.62 -14.94
C ALA A 76 4.74 9.12 -14.55
N ALA A 77 4.94 10.01 -15.52
CA ALA A 77 4.93 11.46 -15.27
C ALA A 77 3.58 11.95 -14.75
N ASN A 78 2.47 11.42 -15.29
CA ASN A 78 1.12 11.71 -14.78
C ASN A 78 0.94 11.24 -13.33
N ALA A 79 1.37 10.02 -13.01
CA ALA A 79 1.25 9.48 -11.66
C ALA A 79 2.05 10.32 -10.64
N ILE A 80 3.28 10.69 -10.97
CA ILE A 80 4.12 11.52 -10.10
C ILE A 80 3.51 12.92 -9.93
N THR A 81 3.04 13.53 -11.01
CA THR A 81 2.40 14.86 -10.97
C THR A 81 1.13 14.85 -10.10
N ASP A 82 0.34 13.78 -10.12
CA ASP A 82 -0.85 13.64 -9.26
C ASP A 82 -0.46 13.58 -7.77
N ILE A 83 0.55 12.78 -7.43
CA ILE A 83 1.09 12.69 -6.07
C ILE A 83 1.63 14.04 -5.59
N GLU A 84 2.46 14.71 -6.39
CA GLU A 84 3.03 16.01 -6.05
C GLU A 84 1.95 17.09 -5.89
N THR A 85 0.93 17.07 -6.76
CA THR A 85 -0.20 18.02 -6.68
C THR A 85 -0.98 17.85 -5.37
N TYR A 86 -1.26 16.61 -4.98
CA TYR A 86 -1.92 16.32 -3.71
C TYR A 86 -1.07 16.81 -2.53
N TRP A 87 0.21 16.46 -2.49
CA TRP A 87 1.08 16.83 -1.37
C TRP A 87 1.42 18.32 -1.31
N ALA A 88 1.50 19.00 -2.45
CA ALA A 88 1.62 20.46 -2.47
C ALA A 88 0.47 21.15 -1.72
N ALA A 89 -0.74 20.57 -1.74
CA ALA A 89 -1.89 21.07 -1.00
C ALA A 89 -1.88 20.64 0.48
N GLU A 90 -1.63 19.36 0.78
CA GLU A 90 -1.82 18.79 2.11
C GLU A 90 -0.62 18.94 3.05
N TYR A 91 0.60 18.91 2.51
CA TYR A 91 1.83 18.89 3.31
C TYR A 91 1.99 20.13 4.21
N PRO A 92 1.70 21.37 3.74
CA PRO A 92 1.77 22.56 4.61
C PRO A 92 0.80 22.50 5.79
N ALA A 93 -0.39 21.95 5.60
CA ALA A 93 -1.39 21.86 6.66
C ALA A 93 -0.99 20.88 7.78
N LEU A 94 -0.22 19.83 7.44
CA LEU A 94 0.21 18.79 8.38
C LEU A 94 1.54 19.09 9.05
N PHE A 95 2.46 19.76 8.33
CA PHE A 95 3.85 19.87 8.74
C PHE A 95 4.36 21.31 8.89
N ASP A 96 3.54 22.33 8.59
CA ASP A 96 3.91 23.75 8.65
C ASP A 96 5.15 24.09 7.79
N LYS A 97 5.27 23.41 6.65
CA LYS A 97 6.33 23.61 5.64
C LYS A 97 5.82 23.28 4.23
N PRO A 98 6.36 23.91 3.17
CA PRO A 98 6.02 23.53 1.81
C PRO A 98 6.43 22.08 1.52
N PHE A 99 5.71 21.45 0.59
CA PHE A 99 6.15 20.21 -0.04
C PHE A 99 7.28 20.53 -1.03
N GLU A 100 8.31 19.69 -1.07
CA GLU A 100 9.41 19.76 -2.03
C GLU A 100 9.17 18.69 -3.10
N PRO A 101 8.83 19.06 -4.36
CA PRO A 101 8.72 18.11 -5.47
C PRO A 101 10.08 17.52 -5.84
N VAL A 102 10.09 16.38 -6.54
CA VAL A 102 11.36 15.77 -6.99
C VAL A 102 11.99 16.62 -8.09
N ASP A 103 13.32 16.65 -8.10
CA ASP A 103 14.10 17.58 -8.93
C ASP A 103 14.07 17.17 -10.41
N GLU A 104 14.17 15.87 -10.69
CA GLU A 104 14.22 15.32 -12.04
C GLU A 104 13.51 13.97 -12.16
N LEU A 105 12.96 13.71 -13.35
CA LEU A 105 12.39 12.43 -13.74
C LEU A 105 13.28 11.78 -14.79
N ILE A 106 13.62 10.50 -14.59
CA ILE A 106 14.54 9.75 -15.46
C ILE A 106 13.84 8.49 -15.96
N SER A 107 13.89 8.24 -17.26
CA SER A 107 13.39 7.03 -17.89
C SER A 107 14.54 6.34 -18.62
N TRP A 108 14.63 5.01 -18.51
CA TRP A 108 15.63 4.22 -19.22
C TRP A 108 15.06 2.94 -19.81
N ASP A 109 15.73 2.44 -20.85
CA ASP A 109 15.59 1.07 -21.34
C ASP A 109 16.82 0.28 -20.83
N PRO A 110 16.63 -0.74 -19.98
CA PRO A 110 17.74 -1.50 -19.41
C PRO A 110 18.47 -2.38 -20.43
N THR A 111 17.97 -2.50 -21.66
CA THR A 111 18.65 -3.22 -22.75
C THR A 111 19.63 -2.33 -23.53
N GLU A 112 19.62 -1.01 -23.29
CA GLU A 112 20.53 -0.05 -23.91
C GLU A 112 21.76 0.20 -23.02
N SER A 113 22.97 0.09 -23.60
CA SER A 113 24.24 0.32 -22.88
C SER A 113 24.66 1.79 -22.79
N ASN A 114 23.86 2.70 -23.35
CA ASN A 114 24.12 4.14 -23.37
C ASN A 114 22.92 4.96 -22.85
N GLY A 115 22.13 4.36 -21.96
CA GLY A 115 21.08 5.03 -21.21
C GLY A 115 21.62 6.10 -20.24
N PRO A 116 20.72 6.89 -19.61
CA PRO A 116 21.12 7.81 -18.56
C PRO A 116 21.66 7.06 -17.34
N ASP A 117 22.50 7.69 -16.52
CA ASP A 117 22.81 7.13 -15.19
C ASP A 117 21.64 7.42 -14.23
N PHE A 118 21.42 6.55 -13.25
CA PHE A 118 20.45 6.74 -12.18
C PHE A 118 21.10 6.45 -10.82
N CYS A 119 21.03 7.42 -9.90
CA CYS A 119 21.53 7.30 -8.54
C CYS A 119 23.01 6.86 -8.46
N GLU A 120 23.87 7.50 -9.27
CA GLU A 120 25.30 7.20 -9.41
C GLU A 120 25.64 5.82 -10.01
N GLU A 121 24.64 5.11 -10.55
CA GLU A 121 24.81 3.80 -11.20
C GLU A 121 24.34 3.82 -12.66
N THR A 122 24.88 2.91 -13.48
CA THR A 122 24.41 2.69 -14.85
C THR A 122 23.01 2.08 -14.84
N THR A 123 22.17 2.45 -15.81
CA THR A 123 20.86 1.85 -16.00
C THR A 123 20.88 0.60 -16.89
N GLU A 124 22.02 0.24 -17.48
CA GLU A 124 22.17 -1.01 -18.24
C GLU A 124 21.91 -2.21 -17.32
N GLU A 125 21.06 -3.14 -17.77
CA GLU A 125 20.56 -4.30 -17.01
C GLU A 125 19.79 -3.96 -15.72
N LEU A 126 19.51 -2.68 -15.45
CA LEU A 126 18.79 -2.23 -14.25
C LEU A 126 17.27 -2.29 -14.45
N ILE A 127 16.67 -3.45 -14.20
CA ILE A 127 15.20 -3.60 -14.22
C ILE A 127 14.64 -3.11 -12.88
N ASN A 128 14.39 -1.80 -12.77
CA ASN A 128 13.96 -1.19 -11.52
C ASN A 128 13.15 0.11 -11.71
N ALA A 129 12.52 0.57 -10.64
CA ALA A 129 12.03 1.94 -10.50
C ALA A 129 12.29 2.39 -9.07
N GLY A 130 12.68 3.64 -8.88
CA GLY A 130 13.15 4.09 -7.58
C GLY A 130 13.18 5.60 -7.41
N TYR A 131 13.26 5.99 -6.14
CA TYR A 131 13.58 7.34 -5.71
C TYR A 131 15.01 7.37 -5.20
N CYS A 132 15.83 8.30 -5.71
CA CYS A 132 17.20 8.49 -5.26
C CYS A 132 17.27 9.62 -4.24
N SER A 133 17.72 9.29 -3.03
CA SER A 133 17.85 10.27 -1.94
C SER A 133 19.08 11.18 -2.06
N ILE A 134 20.01 10.88 -2.98
CA ILE A 134 21.26 11.63 -3.16
C ILE A 134 20.99 12.93 -3.92
N ASP A 135 20.20 12.85 -4.99
CA ASP A 135 19.94 13.93 -5.95
C ASP A 135 18.44 14.26 -6.11
N HIS A 136 17.59 13.69 -5.25
CA HIS A 136 16.16 13.96 -5.22
C HIS A 136 15.42 13.62 -6.52
N THR A 137 15.86 12.58 -7.23
CA THR A 137 15.28 12.15 -8.51
C THR A 137 14.37 10.94 -8.37
N ILE A 138 13.43 10.79 -9.30
CA ILE A 138 12.68 9.54 -9.51
C ILE A 138 13.03 8.97 -10.88
N GLY A 139 13.29 7.68 -10.91
CA GLY A 139 13.68 6.97 -12.11
C GLY A 139 12.91 5.67 -12.33
N TRP A 140 12.70 5.27 -13.58
CA TRP A 140 12.09 3.99 -13.92
C TRP A 140 12.59 3.36 -15.23
N ASP A 141 12.55 2.03 -15.26
CA ASP A 141 12.63 1.20 -16.45
C ASP A 141 11.29 1.24 -17.21
N ARG A 142 11.33 1.75 -18.45
CA ARG A 142 10.15 1.86 -19.32
C ARG A 142 9.83 0.61 -20.13
N GLU A 143 10.77 -0.33 -20.29
CA GLU A 143 10.66 -1.43 -21.24
C GLU A 143 10.25 -2.75 -20.58
N LEU A 144 10.75 -3.04 -19.37
CA LEU A 144 10.50 -4.33 -18.71
C LEU A 144 9.66 -4.18 -17.44
N LEU A 145 10.09 -3.36 -16.48
CA LEU A 145 9.40 -3.24 -15.20
C LEU A 145 8.01 -2.60 -15.31
N LEU A 146 7.93 -1.33 -15.73
CA LEU A 146 6.65 -0.61 -15.73
C LEU A 146 5.56 -1.26 -16.61
N PRO A 147 5.88 -1.80 -17.80
CA PRO A 147 4.89 -2.54 -18.59
C PRO A 147 4.28 -3.76 -17.88
N GLU A 148 5.03 -4.43 -16.99
CA GLU A 148 4.57 -5.60 -16.23
C GLU A 148 3.67 -5.21 -15.06
N VAL A 149 3.83 -4.01 -14.49
CA VAL A 149 3.14 -3.57 -13.26
C VAL A 149 2.05 -2.50 -13.47
N ARG A 150 1.77 -2.10 -14.71
CA ARG A 150 0.75 -1.08 -15.04
C ARG A 150 -0.69 -1.56 -14.92
#